data_AF-A0A2V8DRD6-F1
#
_entry.id   AF-A0A2V8DRD6-F1
#
_cell.length_a   1.000
_cell.length_b   1.000
_cell.length_c   1.000
_cell.angle_alpha   90.00
_cell.angle_beta   90.00
_cell.angle_gamma   90.00
#
_symmetry.space_group_name_H-M   'P 1'
#
loop_
_entity.id
_entity.type
_entity.pdbx_description
1 polymer ?
#
loop_
_entity_poly.entity_id
_entity_poly.type
_entity_poly.pdbx_seq_one_letter_code
_entity_poly.pdbx_strand_id
1 'polypeptide(L)'
;MLIPPVLIVLALVLFYVIGSIKILAEYERGVIFRLGKLLPRPKGPGVILVFAPIDRIVRVGLRTIVIDVPPQDVITRDNVSVKVSAVVYYRVMDSRRAVVEVENYHYATSQLSQTTLRS
;
A
#
# COMPACT_ATOMS: atom_id res chain seq x y z
N MET A 1 31.15 25.93 30.24
CA MET A 1 30.18 26.22 29.16
C MET A 1 29.21 25.04 29.07
N LEU A 2 28.22 24.97 29.97
CA LEU A 2 27.15 23.98 29.83
C LEU A 2 26.13 24.52 28.83
N ILE A 3 25.81 23.73 27.81
CA ILE A 3 24.64 24.01 26.97
C ILE A 3 23.44 24.03 27.92
N PRO A 4 22.65 25.13 27.96
CA PRO A 4 21.49 25.18 28.84
C PRO A 4 20.55 24.03 28.47
N PRO A 5 20.00 23.29 29.44
CA PRO A 5 19.14 22.12 29.16
C PRO A 5 17.94 22.46 28.26
N VAL A 6 17.50 23.72 28.28
CA VAL A 6 16.49 24.27 27.37
C VAL A 6 16.89 24.14 25.89
N LEU A 7 18.16 24.39 25.54
CA LEU A 7 18.64 24.29 24.15
C LEU A 7 18.65 22.84 23.66
N ILE A 8 18.94 21.89 24.55
CA ILE A 8 18.93 20.44 24.24
C ILE A 8 17.50 19.99 23.92
N VAL A 9 16.53 20.38 24.75
CA VAL A 9 15.11 20.07 24.52
C VAL A 9 14.62 20.69 23.21
N LEU A 10 14.99 21.94 22.93
CA LEU A 10 14.60 22.63 21.69
C LEU A 10 15.16 21.93 20.45
N ALA A 11 16.43 21.50 20.50
CA ALA A 11 17.07 20.77 19.40
C ALA A 11 16.42 19.40 19.15
N LEU A 12 16.05 18.67 20.21
CA LEU A 12 15.35 17.38 20.10
C LEU A 12 13.97 17.52 19.47
N VAL A 13 13.20 18.53 19.89
CA VAL A 13 11.87 18.81 19.32
C VAL A 13 12.00 19.19 17.85
N LEU A 14 12.97 20.04 17.50
CA LEU A 14 13.20 20.43 16.11
C LEU A 14 13.57 19.23 15.23
N PHE A 15 14.46 18.36 15.72
CA PHE A 15 14.85 17.14 15.00
C PHE A 15 13.66 16.19 14.80
N TYR A 16 12.81 16.04 15.81
CA TYR A 16 11.60 15.23 15.72
C TYR A 16 10.59 15.76 14.69
N VAL A 17 10.38 17.08 14.65
CA VAL A 17 9.46 17.71 13.69
C VAL A 17 9.98 17.56 12.27
N ILE A 18 11.28 17.77 12.03
CA ILE A 18 11.89 17.57 10.70
C ILE A 18 11.77 16.11 10.26
N GLY A 19 12.01 15.15 11.15
CA GLY A 19 11.88 13.71 10.85
C GLY A 19 10.45 13.25 10.56
N SER A 20 9.45 14.02 10.99
CA SER A 20 8.02 13.75 10.76
C SER A 20 7.55 14.15 9.36
N ILE A 21 8.35 14.90 8.61
CA ILE A 21 8.04 15.32 7.25
C ILE A 21 8.31 14.15 6.30
N LYS A 22 7.26 13.63 5.66
CA LYS A 22 7.34 12.61 4.61
C LYS A 22 6.83 13.21 3.31
N ILE A 23 7.53 12.93 2.22
CA ILE A 23 7.13 13.34 0.88
C ILE A 23 6.59 12.11 0.17
N LEU A 24 5.37 12.20 -0.36
CA LEU A 24 4.76 11.19 -1.21
C LEU A 24 4.80 11.65 -2.65
N ALA A 25 5.10 10.72 -3.55
CA ALA A 25 5.03 10.98 -4.98
C ALA A 25 3.57 11.10 -5.46
N GLU A 26 3.35 11.75 -6.61
CA GLU A 26 2.03 11.98 -7.21
C GLU A 26 1.20 10.70 -7.36
N TYR A 27 1.87 9.60 -7.66
CA TYR A 27 1.28 8.29 -7.89
C TYR A 27 1.14 7.45 -6.62
N GLU A 28 1.49 7.98 -5.45
CA GLU A 28 1.37 7.30 -4.16
C GLU A 28 0.26 7.92 -3.30
N ARG A 29 -0.42 7.07 -2.54
CA ARG A 29 -1.33 7.49 -1.48
C ARG A 29 -0.90 6.95 -0.13
N GLY A 30 -0.98 7.80 0.88
CA GLY A 30 -0.62 7.47 2.25
C GLY A 30 -1.86 7.08 3.05
N VAL A 31 -1.98 5.80 3.36
CA VAL A 31 -2.97 5.30 4.33
C VAL A 31 -2.34 5.42 5.71
N ILE A 32 -2.98 6.19 6.60
CA ILE A 32 -2.43 6.46 7.93
C ILE A 32 -3.33 5.88 8.99
N PHE A 33 -2.69 5.16 9.91
CA PHE A 33 -3.28 4.64 11.13
C PHE A 33 -2.79 5.48 12.30
N ARG A 34 -3.71 6.17 12.96
CA ARG A 34 -3.45 6.95 14.17
C ARG A 34 -3.90 6.14 15.37
N LEU A 35 -2.97 5.67 16.21
CA LEU A 35 -3.28 4.86 17.39
C LEU A 35 -4.23 3.67 17.08
N GLY A 36 -4.01 3.00 15.95
CA GLY A 36 -4.84 1.89 15.47
C GLY A 36 -6.13 2.28 14.76
N LYS A 37 -6.51 3.57 14.71
CA LYS A 37 -7.67 4.05 13.96
C LYS A 37 -7.26 4.53 12.57
N LEU A 38 -8.02 4.10 11.57
CA LEU A 38 -7.87 4.54 10.19
C LEU A 38 -8.35 5.99 10.05
N LEU A 39 -7.52 6.85 9.45
CA LEU A 39 -7.98 8.19 9.10
C LEU A 39 -9.04 8.13 7.99
N PRO A 40 -10.09 8.97 8.05
CA PRO A 40 -11.22 8.90 7.13
C PRO A 40 -10.83 9.22 5.69
N ARG A 41 -9.80 10.04 5.47
CA ARG A 41 -9.29 10.39 4.14
C ARG A 41 -7.83 9.95 4.00
N PRO A 42 -7.47 9.21 2.93
CA PRO A 42 -6.07 8.95 2.63
C PRO A 42 -5.37 10.27 2.30
N LYS A 43 -4.14 10.43 2.79
CA LYS A 43 -3.36 11.65 2.48
C LYS A 43 -2.90 11.60 1.03
N GLY A 44 -3.01 12.77 0.38
CA GLY A 44 -2.60 12.96 -0.99
C GLY A 44 -1.11 13.10 -1.20
N PRO A 45 -0.70 13.22 -2.47
CA PRO A 45 0.70 13.43 -2.82
C PRO A 45 1.20 14.77 -2.29
N GLY A 46 2.52 14.87 -2.15
CA GLY A 46 3.20 16.03 -1.59
C GLY A 46 3.65 15.82 -0.15
N VAL A 47 3.82 16.94 0.56
CA VAL A 47 4.38 16.97 1.90
C VAL A 47 3.32 16.61 2.92
N ILE A 48 3.53 15.52 3.64
CA ILE A 48 2.65 15.07 4.72
C ILE A 48 3.43 14.99 6.02
N LEU A 49 2.75 15.31 7.12
CA LEU A 49 3.28 15.10 8.46
C LEU A 49 2.83 13.73 8.98
N VAL A 50 3.77 12.90 9.39
CA VAL A 50 3.54 11.60 10.01
C VAL A 50 4.36 11.53 11.30
N PHE A 51 3.67 11.53 12.43
CA PHE A 51 4.29 11.55 13.75
C PHE A 51 4.45 10.12 14.29
N ALA A 52 5.60 9.50 14.05
CA ALA A 52 5.93 8.21 14.68
C ALA A 52 6.22 8.43 16.17
N PRO A 53 5.73 7.59 17.11
CA PRO A 53 5.09 6.29 16.92
C PRO A 53 3.54 6.33 16.85
N ILE A 54 2.93 7.51 17.00
CA ILE A 54 1.47 7.68 17.10
C ILE A 54 0.78 7.35 15.76
N ASP A 55 1.39 7.79 14.66
CA ASP A 55 0.91 7.61 13.29
C ASP A 55 1.78 6.57 12.55
N ARG A 56 1.16 5.51 12.03
CA ARG A 56 1.77 4.55 11.11
C ARG A 56 1.28 4.82 9.69
N ILE A 57 2.21 4.94 8.75
CA ILE A 57 1.90 5.14 7.32
C ILE A 57 2.14 3.87 6.52
N VAL A 58 1.19 3.55 5.64
CA VAL A 58 1.32 2.55 4.57
C VAL A 58 1.19 3.30 3.24
N ARG A 59 2.20 3.15 2.37
CA ARG A 59 2.21 3.76 1.05
C ARG A 59 1.61 2.79 0.04
N VAL A 60 0.71 3.29 -0.79
CA VAL A 60 0.03 2.50 -1.83
C VAL A 60 0.21 3.19 -3.17
N GLY A 61 0.72 2.46 -4.16
CA GLY A 61 0.83 2.96 -5.53
C GLY A 61 -0.51 2.90 -6.26
N LEU A 62 -0.83 3.95 -7.01
CA LEU A 62 -2.03 4.04 -7.85
C LEU A 62 -1.76 3.68 -9.33
N ARG A 63 -0.52 3.26 -9.64
CA ARG A 63 -0.12 2.89 -11.00
C ARG A 63 -0.72 1.55 -11.38
N THR A 64 -0.92 1.36 -12.68
CA THR A 64 -1.21 0.05 -13.23
C THR A 64 0.01 -0.85 -13.04
N ILE A 65 -0.21 -1.97 -12.41
CA ILE A 65 0.76 -3.03 -12.24
C ILE A 65 0.31 -4.25 -13.01
N VAL A 66 1.29 -5.03 -13.42
CA VAL A 66 1.12 -6.25 -14.20
C VAL A 66 1.48 -7.40 -13.28
N ILE A 67 0.60 -8.40 -13.20
CA ILE A 67 0.89 -9.66 -12.54
C ILE A 67 0.74 -10.80 -13.53
N ASP A 68 1.68 -11.73 -13.48
CA ASP A 68 1.60 -12.98 -14.23
C ASP A 68 0.83 -14.01 -13.42
N VAL A 69 -0.15 -14.64 -14.06
CA VAL A 69 -0.93 -15.72 -13.45
C VAL A 69 -0.26 -17.05 -13.84
N PRO A 70 0.11 -17.90 -12.85
CA PRO A 70 0.78 -19.15 -13.14
C PRO A 70 -0.10 -20.05 -14.01
N PRO A 71 0.47 -20.81 -14.96
CA PRO A 71 -0.30 -21.66 -15.87
C PRO A 71 -1.19 -22.65 -15.11
N GLN A 72 -2.45 -22.76 -15.51
CA GLN A 72 -3.43 -23.68 -14.94
C GLN A 72 -3.84 -24.74 -15.95
N ASP A 73 -4.07 -25.96 -15.47
CA ASP A 73 -4.63 -27.05 -16.29
C ASP A 73 -6.16 -26.97 -16.25
N VAL A 74 -6.78 -26.75 -17.42
CA VAL A 74 -8.22 -26.53 -17.57
C VAL A 74 -8.77 -27.55 -18.57
N ILE A 75 -9.97 -28.07 -18.28
CA ILE A 75 -10.69 -28.97 -19.17
C ILE A 75 -11.71 -28.14 -19.94
N THR A 76 -11.56 -28.09 -21.26
CA THR A 76 -12.51 -27.41 -22.15
C THR A 76 -13.85 -28.15 -22.21
N ARG A 77 -14.89 -27.48 -22.72
CA ARG A 77 -16.23 -28.10 -22.91
C ARG A 77 -16.20 -29.32 -23.82
N ASP A 78 -15.21 -29.40 -24.72
CA ASP A 78 -15.01 -30.53 -25.63
C ASP A 78 -14.20 -31.66 -24.98
N ASN A 79 -14.03 -31.64 -23.66
CA ASN A 79 -13.30 -32.66 -22.89
C ASN A 79 -11.81 -32.77 -23.28
N VAL A 80 -11.20 -31.67 -23.71
CA VAL A 80 -9.76 -31.58 -24.01
C VAL A 80 -9.06 -30.82 -22.89
N SER A 81 -7.97 -31.40 -22.36
CA SER A 81 -7.10 -30.77 -21.38
C SER A 81 -6.13 -29.80 -22.05
N VAL A 82 -6.16 -28.54 -21.61
CA VAL A 82 -5.26 -27.48 -22.09
C VAL A 82 -4.62 -26.77 -20.91
N LYS A 83 -3.39 -26.27 -21.10
CA LYS A 83 -2.68 -25.46 -20.12
C LYS A 83 -2.74 -24.00 -20.57
N VAL A 84 -3.35 -23.15 -19.75
CA VAL A 84 -3.56 -21.73 -20.08
C VAL A 84 -2.86 -20.86 -19.05
N SER A 85 -2.15 -19.83 -19.53
CA SER A 85 -1.60 -18.75 -18.70
C SER A 85 -2.26 -17.42 -19.08
N ALA A 86 -2.23 -16.46 -18.16
CA ALA A 86 -2.77 -15.13 -18.41
C ALA A 86 -1.93 -14.06 -17.70
N VAL A 87 -2.09 -12.83 -18.17
CA VAL A 87 -1.46 -11.63 -17.59
C VAL A 87 -2.57 -10.66 -17.20
N VAL A 88 -2.53 -10.17 -15.97
CA VAL A 88 -3.57 -9.28 -15.43
C VAL A 88 -3.00 -7.89 -15.18
N TYR A 89 -3.66 -6.89 -15.75
CA TYR A 89 -3.36 -5.48 -15.56
C TYR A 89 -4.38 -4.88 -14.59
N TYR A 90 -3.92 -4.35 -13.46
CA TYR A 90 -4.81 -3.69 -12.51
C TYR A 90 -4.12 -2.52 -11.82
N ARG A 91 -4.92 -1.60 -11.28
CA ARG A 91 -4.45 -0.50 -10.44
C ARG A 91 -5.35 -0.35 -9.23
N VAL A 92 -4.79 0.14 -8.14
CA VAL A 92 -5.57 0.43 -6.93
C VAL A 92 -6.40 1.69 -7.16
N MET A 93 -7.72 1.56 -7.09
CA MET A 93 -8.66 2.70 -7.19
C MET A 93 -8.90 3.36 -5.82
N ASP A 94 -9.01 2.54 -4.77
CA ASP A 94 -9.17 2.99 -3.39
C ASP A 94 -8.06 2.38 -2.51
N SER A 95 -7.07 3.21 -2.16
CA SER A 95 -5.94 2.81 -1.33
C SER A 95 -6.37 2.38 0.07
N ARG A 96 -7.46 2.95 0.59
CA ARG A 96 -7.94 2.67 1.94
C ARG A 96 -8.50 1.25 2.02
N ARG A 97 -9.37 0.90 1.06
CA ARG A 97 -9.94 -0.46 0.97
C ARG A 97 -8.87 -1.50 0.69
N ALA A 98 -7.92 -1.20 -0.21
CA ALA A 98 -6.83 -2.12 -0.56
C ALA A 98 -5.94 -2.52 0.63
N VAL A 99 -5.82 -1.66 1.65
CA VAL A 99 -5.00 -1.95 2.85
C VAL A 99 -5.83 -2.55 3.99
N VAL A 100 -7.12 -2.22 4.08
CA VAL A 100 -7.96 -2.59 5.24
C VAL A 100 -8.80 -3.83 4.97
N GLU A 101 -9.30 -4.03 3.75
CA GLU A 101 -10.18 -5.16 3.43
C GLU A 101 -9.43 -6.44 3.14
N VAL A 102 -8.20 -6.33 2.64
CA VAL A 102 -7.39 -7.48 2.24
C VAL A 102 -5.96 -7.30 2.74
N GLU A 103 -5.43 -8.30 3.42
CA GLU A 103 -4.05 -8.29 3.95
C GLU A 103 -3.03 -8.12 2.82
N ASN A 104 -3.17 -8.91 1.75
CA ASN A 104 -2.37 -8.81 0.55
C ASN A 104 -3.27 -8.85 -0.69
N TYR A 105 -3.64 -7.66 -1.17
CA TYR A 105 -4.48 -7.52 -2.36
C TYR A 105 -3.84 -8.08 -3.64
N HIS A 106 -2.50 -8.09 -3.75
CA HIS A 106 -1.82 -8.70 -4.91
C HIS A 106 -2.06 -10.21 -4.96
N TYR A 107 -1.89 -10.87 -3.81
CA TYR A 107 -2.12 -12.31 -3.69
C TYR A 107 -3.58 -12.67 -3.92
N ALA A 108 -4.51 -11.94 -3.29
CA ALA A 108 -5.94 -12.18 -3.46
C ALA A 108 -6.39 -12.01 -4.91
N THR A 109 -5.88 -10.98 -5.61
CA THR A 109 -6.18 -10.76 -7.03
C THR A 109 -5.62 -11.88 -7.92
N SER A 110 -4.41 -12.36 -7.63
CA SER A 110 -3.83 -13.50 -8.34
C SER A 110 -4.66 -14.77 -8.14
N GLN A 111 -5.07 -15.05 -6.90
CA GLN A 111 -5.90 -16.22 -6.59
C GLN A 111 -7.25 -16.16 -7.30
N LEU A 112 -7.91 -15.00 -7.25
CA LEU A 112 -9.18 -14.79 -7.96
C LEU A 112 -9.02 -14.99 -9.47
N SER A 113 -7.90 -14.52 -10.04
CA SER A 113 -7.60 -14.70 -11.46
C SER A 113 -7.41 -16.17 -11.80
N GLN A 114 -6.70 -16.94 -10.97
CA GLN A 114 -6.54 -18.39 -11.15
C GLN A 114 -7.87 -19.14 -11.09
N THR A 115 -8.73 -18.81 -10.11
CA THR A 115 -10.06 -19.44 -10.01
C THR A 115 -10.96 -19.09 -11.19
N THR A 116 -10.84 -17.87 -11.70
CA THR A 116 -11.62 -17.40 -12.87
C THR A 116 -11.12 -18.05 -14.16
N LEU A 117 -9.81 -18.28 -14.31
CA LEU A 117 -9.25 -18.99 -15.46
C LEU A 117 -9.66 -20.47 -15.51
N ARG A 118 -9.92 -21.08 -14.35
CA ARG A 118 -10.31 -22.49 -14.24
C ARG A 118 -11.80 -22.73 -14.55
N SER A 119 -12.65 -21.73 -14.36
CA SER A 119 -14.11 -21.84 -14.44
C SER A 119 -14.62 -21.59 -15.85
#